data_AF-A0A512JPE6-F1
#
_entry.id   AF-A0A512JPE6-F1
#
_cell.length_a   1.000
_cell.length_b   1.000
_cell.length_c   1.000
_cell.angle_alpha   90.00
_cell.angle_beta   90.00
_cell.angle_gamma   90.00
#
_symmetry.space_group_name_H-M   'P 1'
#
loop_
_entity.id
_entity.type
_entity.pdbx_description
1 polymer ?
#
loop_
_entity_poly.entity_id
_entity_poly.type
_entity_poly.pdbx_seq_one_letter_code
_entity_poly.pdbx_strand_id
1 'polypeptide(L)' 'MPQRVTVQRVGTTLDLLLFRAYGRRGNTSAMLSSAYALNRGIARRGTVLPLLTPVLLPDLDTSKPATKRAAVNLFGDT' A
#
# COMPACT_ATOMS: atom_id res chain seq x y z
N MET A 1 -3.27 5.06 13.89
CA MET A 1 -2.01 4.63 14.52
C MET A 1 -1.31 3.63 13.61
N PRO A 2 0.00 3.81 13.33
CA PRO A 2 0.72 2.96 12.40
C PRO A 2 0.66 1.49 12.85
N GLN A 3 0.28 0.62 11.93
CA GLN A 3 0.02 -0.79 12.21
C GLN A 3 1.27 -1.63 11.92
N ARG A 4 1.65 -2.52 12.84
CA ARG A 4 2.71 -3.50 12.61
C ARG A 4 2.14 -4.78 12.00
N VAL A 5 2.68 -5.20 10.86
CA VAL A 5 2.28 -6.41 10.13
C VAL A 5 3.50 -7.28 9.92
N THR A 6 3.34 -8.59 10.11
CA THR A 6 4.38 -9.58 9.81
C THR A 6 4.10 -10.23 8.46
N VAL A 7 5.12 -10.34 7.60
CA VAL A 7 4.99 -11.02 6.31
C VAL A 7 4.75 -12.52 6.52
N GLN A 8 3.58 -13.00 6.09
CA GLN A 8 3.17 -14.40 6.26
C GLN A 8 3.22 -15.24 4.98
N ARG A 9 3.35 -14.61 3.80
CA ARG A 9 3.29 -15.30 2.51
C ARG A 9 4.48 -14.95 1.63
N VAL A 10 4.94 -15.92 0.85
CA VAL A 10 5.96 -15.73 -0.18
C VAL A 10 5.40 -14.82 -1.28
N GLY A 11 6.28 -14.03 -1.92
CA GLY A 11 5.88 -13.09 -2.97
C GLY A 11 5.19 -11.82 -2.45
N THR A 12 5.23 -11.57 -1.13
CA THR A 12 4.66 -10.35 -0.54
C THR A 12 5.57 -9.16 -0.80
N THR A 13 5.01 -8.07 -1.33
CA THR A 13 5.70 -6.79 -1.53
C THR A 13 5.12 -5.71 -0.60
N LEU A 14 5.83 -4.59 -0.44
CA LEU A 14 5.40 -3.51 0.46
C LEU A 14 4.12 -2.81 -0.03
N ASP A 15 4.02 -2.56 -1.33
CA ASP A 15 2.83 -2.03 -2.00
C ASP A 15 1.61 -2.95 -1.84
N LEU A 16 1.82 -4.27 -1.90
CA LEU A 16 0.77 -5.25 -1.70
C LEU A 16 0.28 -5.29 -0.24
N LEU A 17 1.16 -5.10 0.74
CA LEU A 17 0.76 -4.94 2.13
C LEU A 17 -0.08 -3.68 2.33
N LEU A 18 0.33 -2.56 1.74
CA LEU A 18 -0.43 -1.29 1.79
C LEU A 18 -1.80 -1.42 1.11
N PHE A 19 -1.85 -2.11 -0.03
CA PHE A 19 -3.10 -2.38 -0.74
C PHE A 19 -4.04 -3.27 0.08
N ARG A 20 -3.53 -4.30 0.75
CA ARG A 20 -4.35 -5.17 1.61
C ARG A 20 -4.89 -4.44 2.83
N ALA A 21 -4.11 -3.54 3.42
CA ALA A 21 -4.52 -2.78 4.59
C ALA A 21 -5.53 -1.67 4.25
N TYR A 22 -5.32 -0.93 3.16
CA TYR A 22 -6.07 0.30 2.89
C TYR A 22 -6.67 0.40 1.48
N GLY A 23 -6.68 -0.70 0.72
CA GLY A 23 -7.16 -0.75 -0.66
C GLY A 23 -6.39 0.20 -1.59
N ARG A 24 -7.10 0.75 -2.59
CA ARG A 24 -6.52 1.71 -3.54
C ARG A 24 -5.97 2.97 -2.88
N ARG A 25 -6.47 3.36 -1.69
CA ARG A 25 -5.99 4.56 -0.98
C ARG A 25 -4.61 4.33 -0.37
N GLY A 26 -4.30 3.09 0.03
CA GLY A 26 -2.97 2.69 0.51
C GLY A 26 -1.94 2.49 -0.59
N ASN A 27 -2.39 2.06 -1.77
CA ASN A 27 -1.49 1.80 -2.89
C ASN A 27 -1.21 3.08 -3.70
N THR A 28 -0.57 4.05 -3.05
CA THR A 28 -0.15 5.31 -3.66
C THR A 28 1.34 5.53 -3.43
N SER A 29 1.99 6.29 -4.33
CA SER A 29 3.42 6.60 -4.19
C SER A 29 3.73 7.29 -2.87
N ALA A 30 2.85 8.18 -2.39
CA ALA A 30 3.03 8.86 -1.11
C ALA A 30 3.01 7.87 0.08
N MET A 31 2.04 6.96 0.12
CA MET A 31 1.96 5.92 1.16
C MET A 31 3.17 4.98 1.10
N LEU A 32 3.62 4.62 -0.10
CA LEU A 32 4.79 3.76 -0.28
C LEU A 32 6.07 4.45 0.20
N SER A 33 6.29 5.72 -0.15
CA SER A 33 7.42 6.52 0.35
C SER A 33 7.40 6.66 1.88
N SER A 34 6.23 6.92 2.47
CA SER A 34 6.07 6.96 3.93
C SER A 34 6.39 5.60 4.58
N ALA A 35 5.95 4.50 3.98
CA ALA A 35 6.27 3.16 4.46
C ALA A 35 7.77 2.86 4.38
N TYR A 36 8.47 3.29 3.33
CA TYR A 36 9.94 3.18 3.26
C TYR A 36 10.66 4.03 4.32
N ALA A 37 10.15 5.23 4.60
CA ALA A 37 10.70 6.10 5.63
C ALA A 37 10.57 5.49 7.04
N LEU A 38 9.44 4.84 7.32
CA LEU A 38 9.19 4.12 8.58
C LEU A 38 10.04 2.84 8.71
N ASN A 39 10.34 2.17 7.60
CA ASN A 39 11.06 0.89 7.58
C ASN A 39 12.45 1.03 6.94
N ARG A 40 13.35 1.77 7.60
CA ARG A 40 14.70 2.00 7.10
C ARG A 40 15.42 0.68 6.80
N GLY A 41 15.94 0.56 5.58
CA GLY A 41 16.68 -0.62 5.12
C GLY A 41 15.82 -1.75 4.55
N ILE A 42 14.48 -1.64 4.58
CA ILE A 42 13.62 -2.66 3.97
C ILE A 42 13.81 -2.76 2.45
N ALA A 43 14.10 -1.64 1.78
CA ALA A 43 14.40 -1.60 0.35
C ALA A 43 15.64 -2.41 -0.04
N ARG A 44 16.62 -2.54 0.88
CA ARG A 44 17.83 -3.35 0.64
C ARG A 44 17.55 -4.86 0.63
N ARG A 45 16.40 -5.29 1.14
CA ARG A 45 15.99 -6.70 1.15
C ARG A 45 15.42 -7.16 -0.20
N GLY A 46 15.31 -6.26 -1.17
CA GLY A 46 14.72 -6.50 -2.48
C GLY A 46 13.23 -6.16 -2.53
N THR A 47 12.63 -6.34 -3.70
CA THR A 47 11.21 -6.03 -3.95
C THR A 47 10.28 -6.98 -3.22
N VAL A 48 10.64 -8.27 -3.16
CA VAL A 48 9.89 -9.29 -2.43
C VAL A 48 10.42 -9.37 -1.00
N LEU A 49 9.52 -9.17 -0.05
CA LEU A 49 9.85 -9.20 1.37
C LEU A 49 10.05 -10.65 1.83
N PRO A 50 11.13 -10.95 2.58
CA PRO A 50 11.30 -12.25 3.22
C PRO A 50 10.17 -12.55 4.20
N LEU A 51 9.85 -13.84 4.35
CA LEU A 51 8.92 -14.31 5.37
C LEU A 51 9.33 -13.83 6.77
N LEU A 52 8.32 -13.65 7.64
CA LEU A 52 8.46 -13.20 9.02
C LEU A 52 9.09 -11.81 9.17
N THR A 53 9.27 -11.06 8.08
CA THR A 53 9.75 -9.67 8.16
C THR A 53 8.68 -8.80 8.83
N PRO A 54 8.99 -8.09 9.92
CA PRO A 54 8.09 -7.11 10.51
C PRO A 54 8.10 -5.83 9.68
N VAL A 55 6.92 -5.30 9.39
CA VAL A 55 6.71 -4.08 8.60
C VAL A 55 5.78 -3.14 9.36
N LEU A 56 6.15 -1.87 9.45
CA LEU A 56 5.30 -0.80 9.96
C LEU A 56 4.57 -0.14 8.80
N LEU A 57 3.24 -0.18 8.82
CA LEU A 57 2.40 0.51 7.85
C LEU A 57 2.06 1.91 8.36
N PRO A 58 2.22 2.96 7.53
CA PRO A 58 1.83 4.31 7.88
C PRO A 58 0.31 4.42 8.00
N ASP A 59 -0.14 5.38 8.79
CA ASP A 59 -1.56 5.70 8.85
C ASP A 59 -2.08 6.23 7.51
N LEU A 60 -3.30 5.80 7.17
CA LEU A 60 -3.98 6.34 6.01
C LEU A 60 -4.40 7.78 6.30
N ASP A 61 -3.96 8.71 5.46
CA ASP A 61 -4.46 10.08 5.50
C ASP A 61 -5.92 10.11 5.01
N THR A 62 -6.84 10.22 5.97
CA THR A 62 -8.28 10.27 5.71
C THR A 62 -8.75 11.65 5.27
N SER A 63 -7.91 12.69 5.38
CA SER A 63 -8.26 14.07 5.05
C SER A 63 -8.54 14.27 3.56
N LYS A 64 -7.89 13.47 2.69
CA LYS A 64 -8.14 13.53 1.25
C LYS A 64 -9.42 12.76 0.88
N PRO A 65 -10.48 13.42 0.40
CA PRO A 65 -11.66 12.74 -0.10
C PRO A 65 -11.29 11.88 -1.31
N ALA A 66 -11.94 10.73 -1.44
CA ALA A 66 -11.78 9.89 -2.62
C ALA A 66 -12.18 10.68 -3.87
N THR A 67 -11.25 10.87 -4.81
CA THR A 67 -11.55 11.51 -6.09
C THR A 67 -12.57 10.68 -6.84
N LYS A 68 -13.82 11.18 -6.92
CA LYS A 68 -14.84 10.61 -7.81
C LYS A 68 -14.36 10.82 -9.24
N ARG A 69 -14.01 9.73 -9.94
CA ARG A 69 -13.75 9.77 -11.38
C ARG A 69 -15.07 9.50 -12.10
N ALA A 70 -15.38 10.29 -13.12
CA ALA A 70 -16.51 10.00 -13.99
C ALA A 70 -16.26 8.65 -14.67
N ALA A 71 -17.22 7.73 -14.55
CA ALA A 71 -17.19 6.50 -15.34
C ALA A 71 -17.53 6.88 -16.79
N VAL A 72 -16.65 6.53 -17.72
CA VAL A 72 -16.91 6.71 -19.15
C VAL A 72 -17.50 5.39 -19.66
N ASN A 73 -18.73 5.43 -20.15
CA ASN A 73 -19.33 4.29 -20.85
C ASN A 73 -18.71 4.19 -22.25
N LEU A 74 -17.96 3.12 -22.51
CA LEU A 74 -17.33 2.87 -23.81
C LEU A 74 -18.26 2.19 -24.83
N PHE A 75 -19.46 1.77 -24.39
CA PHE A 75 -20.38 0.97 -25.20
C PHE A 75 -21.63 1.72 -25.66
N GLY A 76 -21.78 3.00 -25.28
CA GLY A 76 -22.96 3.81 -25.62
C GLY A 76 -24.22 3.33 -24.90
N ASP A 77 -25.12 4.26 -24.60
CA ASP A 77 -26.46 3.92 -24.13
C ASP A 77 -27.30 3.58 -25.37
N THR A 78 -27.92 2.41 -25.39
CA THR A 78 -28.92 2.00 -26.41
C THR A 78 -30.14 2.90 -26.39
#